data_AF-A0A3S4ZPE2-F1
#
_entry.id   AF-A0A3S4ZPE2-F1
#
_cell.length_a   1.000
_cell.length_b   1.000
_cell.length_c   1.000
_cell.angle_alpha   90.00
_cell.angle_beta   90.00
_cell.angle_gamma   90.00
#
_symmetry.space_group_name_H-M   'P 1'
#
loop_
_entity.id
_entity.type
_entity.pdbx_description
1 polymer ?
#
loop_
_entity_poly.entity_id
_entity_poly.type
_entity_poly.pdbx_seq_one_letter_code
_entity_poly.pdbx_strand_id
1 'polypeptide(L)' 'MPDRVTVIFSTVFKDPDDVIIGKVFMQEFTEVRRRFDRAPQVLYSHRVPPAELQGTEAAVGDNVAYITFGSLSVLF' A
#
# COMPACT_ATOMS: atom_id res chain seq x y z
N MET A 1 -22.67 3.68 -6.02
CA MET A 1 -22.00 4.89 -5.52
C MET A 1 -20.60 4.48 -5.11
N PRO A 2 -19.52 5.17 -5.50
CA PRO A 2 -18.18 4.71 -5.22
C PRO A 2 -17.81 5.13 -3.80
N ASP A 3 -18.38 4.52 -2.76
CA ASP A 3 -18.01 4.85 -1.36
C ASP A 3 -16.69 4.18 -0.92
N ARG A 4 -15.86 3.85 -1.91
CA ARG A 4 -14.50 3.35 -1.69
C ARG A 4 -13.55 4.53 -1.60
N VAL A 5 -13.05 4.75 -0.40
CA VAL A 5 -11.90 5.64 -0.16
C VAL A 5 -10.62 4.81 -0.29
N THR A 6 -9.67 5.33 -1.06
CA THR A 6 -8.33 4.77 -1.19
C THR A 6 -7.32 5.75 -0.58
N VAL A 7 -6.46 5.26 0.30
CA VAL A 7 -5.35 6.03 0.88
C VAL A 7 -4.04 5.38 0.44
N ILE A 8 -3.12 6.17 -0.11
CA ILE A 8 -1.82 5.70 -0.59
C ILE A 8 -0.72 6.39 0.22
N PHE A 9 0.10 5.61 0.91
CA PHE A 9 1.30 6.07 1.59
C PHE A 9 2.51 5.89 0.67
N SER A 10 3.35 6.91 0.56
CA SER A 10 4.67 6.85 -0.08
C SER A 10 5.74 6.80 1.01
N THR A 11 6.45 5.69 1.11
CA THR A 11 7.46 5.45 2.15
C THR A 11 8.84 5.37 1.53
N VAL A 12 9.82 6.04 2.15
CA VAL A 12 11.23 5.95 1.79
C VAL A 12 11.98 5.27 2.92
N PHE A 13 12.61 4.14 2.63
CA PHE A 13 13.49 3.43 3.56
C PHE A 13 14.88 4.06 3.54
N LYS A 14 15.42 4.34 4.73
CA LYS A 14 16.77 4.92 4.86
C LYS A 14 17.84 3.84 4.75
N ASP A 15 17.58 2.69 5.36
CA ASP A 15 18.45 1.52 5.28
C ASP A 15 17.95 0.59 4.16
N PRO A 16 18.83 0.12 3.25
CA PRO A 16 18.48 -0.91 2.27
C PRO A 16 17.89 -2.19 2.88
N ASP A 17 18.33 -2.58 4.08
CA ASP A 17 17.86 -3.80 4.75
C ASP A 17 16.40 -3.64 5.24
N ASP A 18 15.99 -2.42 5.61
CA ASP A 18 14.62 -2.12 6.03
C ASP A 18 13.62 -2.34 4.89
N VAL A 19 14.05 -2.25 3.62
CA VAL A 19 13.20 -2.55 2.46
C VAL A 19 12.75 -4.00 2.49
N ILE A 20 13.67 -4.92 2.86
CA ILE A 20 13.39 -6.35 2.92
C ILE A 20 12.42 -6.64 4.06
N ILE A 21 12.67 -6.08 5.24
CA ILE A 21 11.81 -6.23 6.41
C ILE A 21 10.42 -5.66 6.13
N GLY A 22 10.35 -4.47 5.54
CA GLY A 22 9.11 -3.80 5.16
C GLY A 22 8.30 -4.64 4.17
N LYS A 23 8.94 -5.25 3.18
CA LYS A 23 8.27 -6.15 2.23
C LYS A 23 7.65 -7.37 2.92
N VAL A 24 8.38 -8.04 3.82
CA VAL A 24 7.88 -9.20 4.57
C VAL A 24 6.71 -8.80 5.46
N PHE A 25 6.83 -7.68 6.18
CA PHE A 25 5.75 -7.19 7.04
C PHE A 25 4.49 -6.81 6.23
N MET A 26 4.66 -6.18 5.06
CA MET A 26 3.54 -5.85 4.18
C MET A 26 2.88 -7.07 3.56
N GLN A 27 3.61 -8.14 3.30
CA GLN A 27 3.02 -9.39 2.83
C GLN A 27 1.98 -9.93 3.82
N GLU A 28 2.25 -9.89 5.12
CA GLU A 28 1.27 -10.28 6.15
C GLU A 28 -0.01 -9.43 6.10
N PHE A 29 0.12 -8.12 5.82
CA PHE A 29 -1.02 -7.22 5.68
C PHE A 29 -1.84 -7.49 4.41
N THR A 30 -1.22 -7.90 3.31
CA THR A 30 -1.99 -8.27 2.10
C THR A 30 -2.85 -9.51 2.31
N GLU A 31 -2.46 -10.39 3.24
CA GLU A 31 -3.19 -11.60 3.58
C GLU A 31 -4.19 -11.43 4.73
N VAL A 32 -4.24 -10.27 5.37
CA VAL A 32 -5.03 -10.03 6.60
C VAL A 32 -6.52 -10.33 6.42
N ARG A 33 -7.06 -10.12 5.21
CA ARG A 33 -8.47 -10.39 4.88
C ARG A 33 -8.82 -11.88 4.87
N ARG A 34 -7.82 -12.78 4.78
CA ARG A 34 -8.04 -14.22 4.97
C ARG A 34 -8.42 -14.57 6.41
N ARG A 35 -8.04 -13.70 7.36
CA ARG A 35 -8.30 -13.88 8.79
C ARG A 35 -9.40 -12.95 9.31
N PHE A 36 -9.59 -11.79 8.67
CA PHE A 36 -10.52 -10.76 9.13
C PHE A 36 -11.34 -10.19 7.95
N ASP A 37 -12.60 -10.60 7.85
CA ASP A 37 -13.50 -10.23 6.74
C ASP A 37 -13.71 -8.71 6.60
N ARG A 38 -13.66 -7.98 7.72
CA ARG A 38 -13.85 -6.52 7.78
C ARG A 38 -12.55 -5.72 7.66
N ALA A 39 -11.41 -6.37 7.50
CA ALA A 39 -10.16 -5.65 7.31
C ALA A 39 -10.14 -4.93 5.94
N PRO A 40 -9.52 -3.74 5.85
CA PRO A 40 -9.36 -3.05 4.58
C PRO A 40 -8.53 -3.89 3.60
N GLN A 41 -8.73 -3.68 2.30
CA GLN A 41 -7.82 -4.22 1.29
C GLN A 41 -6.49 -3.48 1.39
N VAL A 42 -5.39 -4.23 1.38
CA VAL A 42 -4.03 -3.67 1.37
C VAL A 42 -3.32 -4.13 0.10
N LEU A 43 -2.69 -3.20 -0.61
CA LEU A 43 -1.77 -3.49 -1.72
C LEU A 43 -0.41 -2.88 -1.39
N TYR A 44 0.65 -3.53 -1.86
CA TYR A 44 2.02 -3.07 -1.72
C TYR A 44 2.70 -3.02 -3.10
N SER A 45 3.32 -1.90 -3.42
CA SER A 45 4.14 -1.72 -4.63
C SER A 45 5.54 -1.28 -4.24
N HIS A 46 6.55 -1.88 -4.86
CA HIS A 46 7.96 -1.54 -4.63
C HIS A 46 8.51 -0.80 -5.86
N ARG A 47 9.31 0.24 -5.61
CA ARG A 47 10.00 1.10 -6.58
C ARG A 47 9.15 1.99 -7.45
N VAL A 48 8.00 1.51 -7.91
CA VAL A 48 7.16 2.18 -8.90
C VAL A 48 5.84 2.61 -8.26
N PRO A 49 5.40 3.87 -8.46
CA PRO A 49 4.11 4.33 -7.98
C PRO A 49 2.95 3.56 -8.63
N PRO A 50 1.85 3.35 -7.90
CA PRO A 50 0.65 2.74 -8.46
C PRO A 50 0.02 3.62 -9.56
N ALA A 51 -0.85 3.02 -10.38
CA ALA A 51 -1.42 3.67 -11.56
C ALA A 51 -2.12 4.99 -11.24
N GLU A 52 -2.77 5.07 -10.07
CA GLU A 52 -3.45 6.26 -9.55
C GLU A 52 -2.53 7.47 -9.35
N LEU A 53 -1.22 7.25 -9.23
CA LEU A 53 -0.20 8.29 -9.07
C LEU A 53 0.65 8.53 -10.33
N GLN A 54 0.35 7.86 -11.45
CA GLN A 54 1.07 8.10 -12.70
C GLN A 54 0.83 9.53 -13.21
N GLY A 55 1.88 10.14 -13.78
CA GLY A 55 1.84 11.53 -14.27
C GLY A 55 1.99 12.60 -13.17
N THR A 56 2.20 12.18 -11.92
CA THR A 56 2.56 13.08 -10.80
C THR A 56 4.07 13.04 -10.55
N GLU A 57 4.55 13.85 -9.60
CA GLU A 57 5.93 13.84 -9.11
C GLU A 57 6.18 12.73 -8.05
N ALA A 58 5.41 11.64 -8.08
CA ALA A 58 5.58 10.52 -7.16
C ALA A 58 6.99 9.90 -7.31
N ALA A 59 7.65 9.70 -6.17
CA ALA A 59 9.01 9.19 -6.12
C ALA A 59 9.17 7.79 -6.74
N VAL A 60 10.29 7.58 -7.43
CA VAL A 60 10.69 6.27 -7.96
C VAL A 60 12.07 5.96 -7.43
N GLY A 61 12.31 4.71 -6.99
CA GLY A 61 13.63 4.31 -6.52
C GLY A 61 13.64 3.00 -5.73
N ASP A 62 14.83 2.40 -5.61
CA ASP A 62 15.00 1.10 -4.94
C ASP A 62 14.61 1.09 -3.46
N ASN A 63 14.65 2.25 -2.82
CA ASN A 63 14.29 2.43 -1.40
C ASN A 63 12.88 3.02 -1.21
N VAL A 64 12.07 3.13 -2.28
CA VAL A 64 10.71 3.65 -2.22
C VAL A 64 9.70 2.51 -2.27
N ALA A 65 8.70 2.56 -1.40
CA ALA A 65 7.55 1.68 -1.48
C ALA A 65 6.24 2.44 -1.27
N TYR A 66 5.18 1.91 -1.89
CA TYR A 66 3.84 2.43 -1.81
C TYR A 66 2.94 1.41 -1.12
N ILE A 67 2.16 1.89 -0.14
CA ILE A 67 1.16 1.08 0.56
C ILE A 67 -0.21 1.69 0.32
N THR A 68 -1.09 0.91 -0.30
CA THR A 68 -2.45 1.34 -0.66
C THR A 68 -3.46 0.63 0.21
N PHE A 69 -4.26 1.39 0.96
CA PHE A 69 -5.40 0.90 1.72
C PHE A 69 -6.70 1.26 1.00
N GLY A 70 -7.54 0.27 0.73
CA GLY A 70 -8.89 0.44 0.19
C GLY A 70 -9.95 0.02 1.21
N SER A 71 -10.88 0.91 1.55
CA SER A 71 -12.04 0.58 2.37
C SER A 71 -13.22 0.12 1.49
N LEU A 72 -13.90 -0.94 1.88
CA LEU A 72 -15.23 -1.27 1.35
C LEU A 72 -16.24 -0.36 2.06
N SER A 73 -17.13 0.30 1.31
CA SER A 73 -18.12 1.26 1.78
C SER A 73 -18.66 0.94 3.18
N VAL A 74 -18.44 1.84 4.15
CA VAL A 74 -19.16 1.82 5.42
C VAL A 74 -20.56 2.32 5.09
N LEU A 75 -21.54 1.41 5.04
CA LEU A 75 -22.95 1.78 5.06
C LEU A 75 -23.20 2.50 6.39
N PHE A 76 -23.39 3.81 6.33
CA PHE A 76 -24.04 4.58 7.39
C PHE A 76 -25.52 4.19 7.46
#